data_AF-A0A835M1P4-F1
#
_entry.id   AF-A0A835M1P4-F1
#
_cell.length_a   1.000
_cell.length_b   1.000
_cell.length_c   1.000
_cell.angle_alpha   90.00
_cell.angle_beta   90.00
_cell.angle_gamma   90.00
#
_symmetry.space_group_name_H-M   'P 1'
#
loop_
_entity.id
_entity.type
_entity.pdbx_description
1 polymer ?
#
loop_
_entity_poly.entity_id
_entity_poly.type
_entity_poly.pdbx_seq_one_letter_code
_entity_poly.pdbx_strand_id
1 'polypeptide(L)'
;MASHCNPVFYDGLFYCLSKDGKLGIFNPEEEYEDVWKILVRAIFPLQNMEYHLTSLRSFLVEYCGEFFSFFVPVNKPIDVFKLDRSEMKWVRVESLGDKVAFLSHTTSVLVPAGLKGVENRIYLPKFYGIDNMYYSLTTRSFSYFGSKDPCAKWIDSSEIFDCTWFQANL
;
A
#
# COMPACT_ATOMS: atom_id res chain seq x y z
N MET A 1 -4.31 15.58 4.98
CA MET A 1 -2.83 15.63 5.01
C MET A 1 -2.29 14.73 3.91
N ALA A 2 -1.26 15.17 3.19
CA ALA A 2 -0.58 14.31 2.23
C ALA A 2 -0.02 13.07 2.93
N SER A 3 -0.09 11.91 2.26
CA SER A 3 0.60 10.72 2.74
C SER A 3 2.09 10.81 2.43
N HIS A 4 2.91 10.07 3.17
CA HIS A 4 4.32 9.86 2.84
C HIS A 4 4.48 8.70 1.83
N CYS A 5 3.51 8.56 0.92
CA CYS A 5 3.53 7.57 -0.14
C CYS A 5 4.17 8.17 -1.39
N ASN A 6 4.88 7.36 -2.17
CA ASN A 6 5.38 7.81 -3.46
C ASN A 6 4.21 8.04 -4.42
N PRO A 7 4.27 9.08 -5.25
CA PRO A 7 3.35 9.20 -6.36
C PRO A 7 3.60 8.06 -7.36
N VAL A 8 2.54 7.64 -8.04
CA VAL A 8 2.62 6.69 -9.14
C VAL A 8 2.56 7.47 -10.45
N PHE A 9 3.51 7.25 -11.34
CA PHE A 9 3.47 7.80 -12.70
C PHE A 9 2.91 6.76 -13.66
N TYR A 10 1.81 7.10 -14.33
CA TYR A 10 1.13 6.22 -15.27
C TYR A 10 0.41 7.05 -16.33
N ASP A 11 0.56 6.68 -17.60
CA ASP A 11 -0.14 7.31 -18.73
C ASP A 11 0.02 8.84 -18.77
N GLY A 12 1.26 9.32 -18.54
CA GLY A 12 1.60 10.75 -18.54
C GLY A 12 1.20 11.52 -17.26
N LEU A 13 0.49 10.88 -16.32
CA LEU A 13 -0.07 11.52 -15.13
C LEU A 13 0.60 11.02 -13.86
N PHE A 14 0.70 11.91 -12.86
CA PHE A 14 1.09 11.56 -11.50
C PHE A 14 -0.13 11.38 -10.61
N TYR A 15 -0.21 10.24 -9.94
CA TYR A 15 -1.25 9.89 -9.00
C TYR A 15 -0.71 9.95 -7.57
N CYS A 16 -1.34 10.75 -6.72
CA CYS A 16 -0.90 11.05 -5.36
C CYS A 16 -1.99 10.64 -4.36
N LEU A 17 -1.67 9.75 -3.42
CA LEU A 17 -2.62 9.31 -2.40
C LEU A 17 -2.47 10.13 -1.11
N SER A 18 -3.58 10.60 -0.56
CA SER A 18 -3.60 11.24 0.76
C SER A 18 -3.83 10.23 1.90
N LYS A 19 -3.55 10.63 3.15
CA LYS A 19 -3.80 9.75 4.32
C LYS A 19 -5.28 9.39 4.50
N ASP A 20 -6.19 10.27 4.09
CA ASP A 20 -7.65 10.05 4.11
C ASP A 20 -8.19 9.28 2.88
N GLY A 21 -7.29 8.87 1.97
CA GLY A 21 -7.65 8.07 0.80
C GLY A 21 -8.22 8.86 -0.37
N LYS A 22 -8.01 10.18 -0.41
CA LYS A 22 -8.25 10.99 -1.61
C LYS A 22 -7.14 10.72 -2.63
N LEU A 23 -7.51 10.76 -3.91
CA LEU A 23 -6.57 10.60 -5.01
C LEU A 23 -6.44 11.94 -5.72
N GLY A 24 -5.26 12.54 -5.65
CA GLY A 24 -4.86 13.67 -6.48
C GLY A 24 -4.26 13.16 -7.79
N ILE A 25 -4.59 13.80 -8.89
CA ILE A 25 -4.01 13.58 -10.21
C ILE A 25 -3.37 14.88 -10.64
N PHE A 26 -2.08 14.80 -11.00
CA PHE A 26 -1.31 15.90 -11.53
C PHE A 26 -0.95 15.62 -12.98
N ASN A 27 -1.34 16.53 -13.87
CA ASN A 27 -0.97 16.47 -15.28
C ASN A 27 0.16 17.47 -15.54
N PRO A 28 1.41 17.01 -15.77
CA PRO A 28 2.54 17.90 -16.01
C PRO A 28 2.48 18.62 -17.37
N GLU A 29 1.63 18.18 -18.30
CA GLU A 29 1.50 18.75 -19.64
C GLU A 29 0.38 19.81 -19.74
N GLU A 30 -0.52 19.89 -18.76
CA GLU A 30 -1.51 20.97 -18.70
C GLU A 30 -0.84 22.27 -18.25
N GLU A 31 -1.26 23.41 -18.82
CA GLU A 31 -0.88 24.74 -18.35
C GLU A 31 -2.02 25.29 -17.47
N TYR A 32 -1.70 26.03 -16.40
CA TYR A 32 -2.63 26.77 -15.51
C TYR A 32 -3.46 25.96 -14.48
N GLU A 33 -4.71 26.37 -14.22
CA GLU A 33 -5.52 25.99 -13.04
C GLU A 33 -6.02 24.53 -13.05
N ASP A 34 -6.00 23.84 -14.21
CA ASP A 34 -6.49 22.46 -14.37
C ASP A 34 -5.43 21.37 -14.15
N VAL A 35 -4.20 21.77 -13.83
CA VAL A 35 -3.03 20.90 -13.64
C VAL A 35 -3.23 19.89 -12.51
N TRP A 36 -4.07 20.19 -11.52
CA TRP A 36 -4.37 19.34 -10.38
C TRP A 36 -5.86 19.01 -10.29
N LYS A 37 -6.20 17.73 -10.31
CA LYS A 37 -7.57 17.23 -10.12
C LYS A 37 -7.61 16.35 -8.88
N ILE A 38 -8.43 16.72 -7.89
CA ILE A 38 -8.65 15.90 -6.70
C ILE A 38 -9.96 15.13 -6.89
N LEU A 39 -9.86 13.82 -7.06
CA LEU A 39 -11.03 12.96 -7.23
C LEU A 39 -11.45 12.41 -5.86
N VAL A 40 -12.68 12.70 -5.43
CA VAL A 40 -13.11 12.37 -4.07
C VAL A 40 -14.54 11.82 -3.97
N ARG A 41 -14.61 10.55 -3.62
CA ARG A 41 -15.10 10.13 -2.29
C ARG A 41 -13.92 9.58 -1.50
N ALA A 42 -13.62 10.17 -0.34
CA ALA A 42 -12.56 9.71 0.54
C ALA A 42 -12.90 8.31 1.08
N ILE A 43 -11.90 7.45 1.27
CA ILE A 43 -12.09 6.13 1.86
C ILE A 43 -12.55 6.26 3.31
N PHE A 44 -11.97 7.22 4.04
CA PHE A 44 -12.28 7.47 5.44
C PHE A 44 -12.96 8.85 5.61
N PRO A 45 -14.19 8.91 6.14
CA PRO A 45 -14.88 10.17 6.37
C PRO A 45 -14.21 10.99 7.48
N LEU A 46 -14.21 12.32 7.32
CA LEU A 46 -13.45 13.26 8.16
C LEU A 46 -13.84 13.30 9.65
N GLN A 47 -14.95 12.66 10.06
CA GLN A 47 -15.50 12.76 11.41
C GLN A 47 -14.87 11.80 12.45
N ASN A 48 -14.02 10.85 12.05
CA ASN A 48 -13.37 9.86 12.95
C ASN A 48 -11.82 10.01 13.04
N MET A 49 -11.28 11.19 12.72
CA MET A 49 -9.95 11.30 12.07
C MET A 49 -8.72 11.52 12.94
N GLU A 50 -8.82 12.10 14.13
CA GLU A 50 -7.60 12.60 14.81
C GLU A 50 -6.67 11.49 15.32
N TYR A 51 -7.19 10.38 15.83
CA TYR A 51 -6.36 9.31 16.39
C TYR A 51 -5.99 8.23 15.38
N HIS A 52 -6.77 8.06 14.31
CA HIS A 52 -6.59 6.96 13.36
C HIS A 52 -5.55 7.24 12.27
N LEU A 53 -5.39 8.49 11.82
CA LEU A 53 -4.51 8.82 10.69
C LEU A 53 -3.07 9.14 11.10
N THR A 54 -2.81 9.50 12.36
CA THR A 54 -1.46 9.85 12.84
C THR A 54 -0.50 8.67 12.76
N SER A 55 -1.03 7.45 12.94
CA SER A 55 -0.27 6.19 12.88
C SER A 55 -0.55 5.37 11.61
N LEU A 56 -1.23 5.97 10.62
CA LEU A 56 -1.60 5.29 9.38
C LEU A 56 -0.54 5.54 8.31
N ARG A 57 0.13 4.48 7.87
CA ARG A 57 0.89 4.52 6.62
C ARG A 57 -0.03 4.14 5.49
N SER A 58 0.05 4.87 4.38
CA SER A 58 -0.62 4.47 3.15
C SER A 58 0.37 4.38 2.00
N PHE A 59 0.07 3.49 1.05
CA PHE A 59 0.89 3.24 -0.12
C PHE A 59 -0.03 3.19 -1.34
N LEU A 60 0.48 3.65 -2.49
CA LEU A 60 -0.18 3.58 -3.78
C LEU A 60 0.74 2.79 -4.72
N VAL A 61 0.17 1.85 -5.46
CA VAL A 61 0.88 1.02 -6.43
C VAL A 61 0.05 0.91 -7.69
N GLU A 62 0.70 0.96 -8.85
CA GLU A 62 0.11 0.56 -10.13
C GLU A 62 0.68 -0.78 -10.58
N TYR A 63 -0.17 -1.58 -11.20
CA TYR A 63 0.16 -2.86 -11.78
C TYR A 63 -0.72 -3.13 -12.99
N CYS A 64 -0.11 -3.17 -14.18
CA CYS A 64 -0.81 -3.45 -15.45
C CYS A 64 -2.04 -2.54 -15.70
N GLY A 65 -1.93 -1.26 -15.37
CA GLY A 65 -2.97 -0.23 -15.50
C GLY A 65 -3.98 -0.20 -14.37
N GLU A 66 -3.86 -1.10 -13.38
CA GLU A 66 -4.71 -1.18 -12.20
C GLU A 66 -4.03 -0.54 -10.99
N PHE A 67 -4.78 0.22 -10.20
CA PHE A 67 -4.25 0.93 -9.04
C PHE A 67 -4.74 0.29 -7.74
N PHE A 68 -3.81 0.09 -6.81
CA PHE A 68 -4.06 -0.44 -5.48
C PHE A 68 -3.58 0.54 -4.42
N SER A 69 -4.40 0.76 -3.39
CA SER A 69 -3.99 1.47 -2.19
C SER A 69 -4.00 0.54 -0.99
N PHE A 70 -2.97 0.69 -0.15
CA PHE A 70 -2.76 -0.09 1.06
C PHE A 70 -2.76 0.84 2.25
N PHE A 71 -3.54 0.51 3.28
CA PHE A 71 -3.63 1.27 4.52
C PHE A 71 -3.15 0.38 5.67
N VAL A 72 -2.02 0.75 6.25
CA VAL A 72 -1.29 -0.02 7.25
C VAL A 72 -1.37 0.70 8.60
N PRO A 73 -2.45 0.47 9.38
CA PRO A 73 -2.57 0.97 10.74
C PRO A 73 -1.66 0.19 11.70
N VAL A 74 -1.25 0.85 12.79
CA VAL A 74 -0.54 0.17 13.89
C VAL A 74 -1.48 -0.81 14.59
N ASN A 75 -1.01 -2.05 14.82
CA ASN A 75 -1.71 -3.10 15.56
C ASN A 75 -3.15 -3.42 15.07
N LYS A 76 -3.45 -3.17 13.80
CA LYS A 76 -4.75 -3.49 13.19
C LYS A 76 -4.55 -4.16 11.82
N PRO A 77 -5.57 -4.86 11.31
CA PRO A 77 -5.52 -5.43 9.96
C PRO A 77 -5.20 -4.38 8.90
N ILE A 78 -4.45 -4.78 7.88
CA ILE A 78 -4.20 -3.94 6.69
C ILE A 78 -5.46 -3.97 5.82
N ASP A 79 -5.92 -2.79 5.41
CA ASP A 79 -6.98 -2.66 4.41
C ASP A 79 -6.38 -2.39 3.04
N VAL A 80 -6.91 -3.05 2.01
CA VAL A 80 -6.47 -2.93 0.62
C VAL A 80 -7.66 -2.53 -0.23
N PHE A 81 -7.45 -1.57 -1.13
CA PHE A 81 -8.46 -1.09 -2.06
C PHE A 81 -7.92 -1.09 -3.48
N LYS A 82 -8.76 -1.48 -4.43
CA LYS A 82 -8.53 -1.34 -5.86
C LYS A 82 -9.32 -0.14 -6.37
N LEU A 83 -8.73 0.66 -7.26
CA LEU A 83 -9.43 1.78 -7.89
C LEU A 83 -10.32 1.26 -9.02
N ASP A 84 -11.63 1.49 -8.90
CA ASP A 84 -12.51 1.47 -10.06
C ASP A 84 -12.26 2.77 -10.86
N ARG A 85 -11.60 2.63 -12.01
CA ARG A 85 -11.26 3.76 -12.88
C ARG A 85 -12.46 4.33 -13.63
N SER A 86 -13.55 3.56 -13.77
CA SER A 86 -14.75 4.04 -14.46
C SER A 86 -15.54 5.00 -13.57
N GLU A 87 -15.65 4.68 -12.29
CA GLU A 87 -16.34 5.51 -11.30
C GLU A 87 -15.40 6.44 -10.52
N MET A 88 -14.08 6.26 -10.66
CA MET A 88 -13.03 6.89 -9.85
C MET A 88 -13.27 6.72 -8.34
N LYS A 89 -13.57 5.48 -7.92
CA LYS A 89 -13.87 5.11 -6.53
C LYS A 89 -13.01 3.95 -6.06
N TRP A 90 -12.67 3.96 -4.78
CA TRP A 90 -11.97 2.86 -4.14
C TRP A 90 -12.93 1.73 -3.76
N VAL A 91 -12.61 0.51 -4.19
CA VAL A 91 -13.33 -0.72 -3.85
C VAL A 91 -12.43 -1.58 -2.98
N ARG A 92 -12.90 -1.92 -1.78
CA ARG A 92 -12.16 -2.80 -0.86
C ARG A 92 -11.99 -4.19 -1.48
N VAL A 93 -10.78 -4.73 -1.40
CA VAL A 93 -10.46 -6.09 -1.83
C VAL A 93 -9.87 -6.90 -0.67
N GLU A 94 -10.22 -8.18 -0.59
CA GLU A 94 -9.73 -9.08 0.45
C GLU A 94 -8.54 -9.95 -0.01
N SER A 95 -8.17 -9.86 -1.29
CA SER A 95 -7.13 -10.67 -1.91
C SER A 95 -6.43 -9.89 -3.03
N LEU A 96 -5.12 -10.11 -3.16
CA LEU A 96 -4.29 -9.69 -4.29
C LEU A 96 -4.25 -10.76 -5.40
N GLY A 97 -5.00 -11.84 -5.26
CA GLY A 97 -4.98 -12.99 -6.16
C GLY A 97 -3.63 -13.69 -6.12
N ASP A 98 -3.01 -13.82 -7.28
CA ASP A 98 -1.71 -14.44 -7.52
C ASP A 98 -0.52 -13.50 -7.33
N LYS A 99 -0.71 -12.38 -6.63
CA LYS A 99 0.29 -11.31 -6.49
C LYS A 99 0.81 -11.19 -5.06
N VAL A 100 1.94 -10.51 -4.94
CA VAL A 100 2.59 -10.16 -3.68
C VAL A 100 2.99 -8.69 -3.72
N ALA A 101 2.73 -7.97 -2.64
CA ALA A 101 3.06 -6.57 -2.50
C ALA A 101 4.33 -6.40 -1.65
N PHE A 102 5.21 -5.49 -2.05
CA PHE A 102 6.36 -5.04 -1.28
C PHE A 102 6.22 -3.53 -1.09
N LEU A 103 6.07 -3.09 0.15
CA LEU A 103 5.73 -1.71 0.47
C LEU A 103 6.84 -1.08 1.31
N SER A 104 7.38 0.04 0.84
CA SER A 104 8.23 0.94 1.62
C SER A 104 7.98 2.40 1.25
N HIS A 105 8.54 3.32 2.04
CA HIS A 105 8.41 4.75 1.81
C HIS A 105 9.10 5.24 0.54
N THR A 106 10.14 4.56 0.05
CA THR A 106 10.88 4.99 -1.15
C THR A 106 10.40 4.28 -2.42
N THR A 107 9.87 3.06 -2.28
CA THR A 107 9.41 2.22 -3.40
C THR A 107 8.31 1.29 -2.90
N SER A 108 7.24 1.19 -3.67
CA SER A 108 6.17 0.23 -3.42
C SER A 108 5.81 -0.43 -4.74
N VAL A 109 5.75 -1.75 -4.74
CA VAL A 109 5.58 -2.54 -5.96
C VAL A 109 4.68 -3.74 -5.70
N LEU A 110 3.93 -4.11 -6.72
CA LEU A 110 3.11 -5.31 -6.76
C LEU A 110 3.66 -6.18 -7.90
N VAL A 111 3.93 -7.45 -7.62
CA VAL A 111 4.50 -8.38 -8.61
C VAL A 111 3.76 -9.71 -8.58
N PRO A 112 3.80 -10.52 -9.65
CA PRO A 112 3.33 -11.90 -9.60
C PRO A 112 4.04 -12.69 -8.50
N ALA A 113 3.30 -13.55 -7.81
CA ALA A 113 3.87 -14.49 -6.86
C ALA A 113 4.72 -15.51 -7.62
N GLY A 114 6.04 -15.33 -7.61
CA GLY A 114 6.98 -16.21 -8.31
C GLY A 114 7.10 -17.61 -7.72
N LEU A 115 6.50 -17.87 -6.54
CA LEU A 115 6.50 -19.16 -5.85
C LEU A 115 5.13 -19.44 -5.26
N LYS A 116 4.66 -20.69 -5.34
CA LYS A 116 3.40 -21.08 -4.70
C LYS A 116 3.48 -20.94 -3.18
N GLY A 117 2.45 -20.37 -2.59
CA GLY A 117 2.31 -20.11 -1.16
C GLY A 117 2.75 -18.71 -0.73
N VAL A 118 3.35 -17.90 -1.61
CA VAL A 118 3.74 -16.51 -1.28
C VAL A 118 2.73 -15.46 -1.78
N GLU A 119 1.75 -15.88 -2.56
CA GLU A 119 0.62 -15.05 -2.99
C GLU A 119 -0.18 -14.49 -1.81
N ASN A 120 -0.92 -13.40 -2.03
CA ASN A 120 -1.73 -12.74 -1.01
C ASN A 120 -0.96 -12.25 0.22
N ARG A 121 0.34 -11.96 0.05
CA ARG A 121 1.20 -11.41 1.09
C ARG A 121 1.57 -9.97 0.82
N ILE A 122 1.79 -9.23 1.89
CA ILE A 122 2.28 -7.86 1.90
C ILE A 122 3.55 -7.83 2.74
N TYR A 123 4.68 -7.57 2.11
CA TYR A 123 5.97 -7.42 2.76
C TYR A 123 6.20 -5.95 3.10
N LEU A 124 6.55 -5.71 4.36
CA LEU A 124 7.00 -4.42 4.87
C LEU A 124 8.47 -4.59 5.28
N PRO A 125 9.24 -3.50 5.42
CA PRO A 125 10.61 -3.56 5.93
C PRO A 125 10.65 -3.79 7.45
N LYS A 126 9.84 -4.72 7.93
CA LYS A 126 9.73 -5.12 9.33
C LYS A 126 10.36 -6.49 9.53
N PHE A 127 11.03 -6.68 10.66
CA PHE A 127 11.80 -7.88 10.94
C PHE A 127 11.57 -8.37 12.36
N TYR A 128 11.46 -9.69 12.51
CA TYR A 128 11.53 -10.37 13.80
C TYR A 128 12.88 -11.07 13.89
N GLY A 129 13.80 -10.53 14.70
CA GLY A 129 15.20 -10.92 14.63
C GLY A 129 15.79 -10.58 13.26
N ILE A 130 16.23 -11.60 12.51
CA ILE A 130 16.76 -11.46 11.14
C ILE A 130 15.73 -11.74 10.05
N ASP A 131 14.56 -12.25 10.41
CA ASP A 131 13.57 -12.73 9.46
C ASP A 131 12.61 -11.60 9.07
N ASN A 132 12.45 -11.39 7.75
CA ASN A 132 11.52 -10.40 7.24
C ASN A 132 10.07 -10.85 7.47
N MET A 133 9.27 -9.96 8.04
CA MET A 133 7.87 -10.17 8.31
C MET A 133 7.01 -9.81 7.10
N TYR A 134 5.91 -10.54 6.95
CA TYR A 134 4.86 -10.24 5.99
C TYR A 134 3.51 -10.28 6.68
N TYR A 135 2.57 -9.51 6.14
CA TYR A 135 1.15 -9.64 6.43
C TYR A 135 0.50 -10.57 5.43
N SER A 136 -0.22 -11.58 5.89
CA SER A 136 -1.00 -12.47 5.03
C SER A 136 -2.44 -11.95 4.99
N LEU A 137 -2.94 -11.63 3.79
CA LEU A 137 -4.35 -11.26 3.61
C LEU A 137 -5.27 -12.45 3.86
N THR A 138 -4.80 -13.68 3.61
CA THR A 138 -5.55 -14.91 3.87
C THR A 138 -5.80 -15.14 5.36
N THR A 139 -4.77 -14.98 6.21
CA THR A 139 -4.91 -15.20 7.68
C THR A 139 -5.22 -13.90 8.43
N ARG A 140 -5.12 -12.76 7.75
CA ARG A 140 -5.25 -11.40 8.30
C ARG A 140 -4.32 -11.12 9.48
N SER A 141 -3.12 -11.71 9.46
CA SER A 141 -2.12 -11.58 10.52
C SER A 141 -0.70 -11.43 9.98
N PHE A 142 0.21 -10.93 10.82
CA PHE A 142 1.63 -10.89 10.55
C PHE A 142 2.29 -12.25 10.84
N SER A 143 3.19 -12.66 9.97
CA SER A 143 4.04 -13.84 10.15
C SER A 143 5.41 -13.59 9.52
N TYR A 144 6.31 -14.56 9.60
CA TYR A 144 7.64 -14.52 8.99
C TYR A 144 7.99 -15.93 8.52
N PHE A 145 8.98 -16.03 7.63
CA PHE A 145 9.35 -17.31 7.03
C PHE A 145 9.82 -18.31 8.10
N GLY A 146 9.39 -19.56 8.00
CA GLY A 146 9.75 -20.62 8.96
C GLY A 146 8.97 -20.63 10.27
N SER A 147 8.18 -19.59 10.59
CA SER A 147 7.32 -19.60 11.76
C SER A 147 6.13 -20.57 11.58
N LYS A 148 5.91 -21.43 12.58
CA LYS A 148 4.64 -22.17 12.71
C LYS A 148 3.57 -21.38 13.47
N ASP A 149 3.96 -20.28 14.11
CA ASP A 149 3.06 -19.42 14.89
C ASP A 149 2.73 -18.15 14.09
N PRO A 150 1.47 -17.95 13.67
CA PRO A 150 1.03 -16.78 12.92
C PRO A 150 0.89 -15.50 13.77
N CYS A 151 1.59 -15.38 14.90
CA CYS A 151 1.41 -14.32 15.88
C CYS A 151 2.70 -13.55 16.21
N ALA A 152 3.51 -13.22 15.20
CA ALA A 152 4.59 -12.26 15.38
C ALA A 152 3.95 -10.88 15.68
N LYS A 153 3.99 -10.45 16.95
CA LYS A 153 3.39 -9.19 17.36
C LYS A 153 4.15 -8.04 16.72
N TRP A 154 3.40 -7.09 16.15
CA TRP A 154 3.96 -5.88 15.55
C TRP A 154 4.91 -5.12 16.49
N ILE A 155 4.67 -5.16 17.80
CA ILE A 155 5.46 -4.43 18.80
C ILE A 155 6.84 -5.06 19.08
N ASP A 156 6.99 -6.36 18.81
CA ASP A 156 8.23 -7.10 19.08
C ASP A 156 9.14 -7.12 17.83
N SER A 157 8.85 -6.27 16.85
CA SER A 157 9.56 -6.21 15.56
C SER A 157 10.40 -4.95 15.43
N SER A 158 11.48 -5.05 14.66
CA SER A 158 12.26 -3.90 14.19
C SER A 158 11.78 -3.45 12.82
N GLU A 159 12.04 -2.21 12.43
CA GLU A 159 11.65 -1.65 11.13
C GLU A 159 12.76 -0.78 10.55
N ILE A 160 13.04 -0.98 9.26
CA ILE A 160 13.99 -0.16 8.49
C ILE A 160 13.21 0.89 7.71
N PHE A 161 13.31 2.15 8.14
CA PHE A 161 12.55 3.25 7.54
C PHE A 161 13.09 3.66 6.16
N ASP A 162 14.41 3.71 6.00
CA ASP A 162 15.10 4.10 4.76
C ASP A 162 15.49 2.88 3.92
N CYS A 163 14.49 2.15 3.42
CA CYS A 163 14.70 0.97 2.59
C CYS A 163 14.04 1.11 1.22
N THR A 164 14.60 0.45 0.22
CA THR A 164 14.09 0.38 -1.15
C THR A 164 13.88 -1.07 -1.55
N TRP A 165 12.70 -1.40 -2.05
CA TRP A 165 12.43 -2.66 -2.72
C TRP A 165 12.81 -2.53 -4.20
N PHE A 166 13.56 -3.49 -4.72
CA PHE A 166 13.87 -3.56 -6.14
C PHE A 166 13.67 -5.00 -6.63
N GLN A 167 13.16 -5.12 -7.85
CA GLN A 167 13.12 -6.39 -8.54
C GLN A 167 14.45 -6.59 -9.26
N ALA A 168 15.18 -7.65 -8.90
CA ALA A 168 16.39 -8.02 -9.61
C ALA A 168 16.01 -8.62 -10.98
N ASN A 169 16.58 -8.08 -12.05
CA ASN A 169 16.53 -8.70 -13.37
C ASN A 169 17.68 -9.70 -13.45
N LEU A 170 17.43 -10.95 -13.01
CA LEU A 170 18.36 -12.07 -13.15
C LEU A 170 18.00 -12.90 -14.38
#